data_AF-A0A650A495-F1
#
_entry.id   AF-A0A650A495-F1
#
_cell.length_a   1.000
_cell.length_b   1.000
_cell.length_c   1.000
_cell.angle_alpha   90.00
_cell.angle_beta   90.00
_cell.angle_gamma   90.00
#
_symmetry.space_group_name_H-M   'P 1'
#
loop_
_entity.id
_entity.type
_entity.pdbx_description
1 polymer ?
#
loop_
_entity_poly.entity_id
_entity_poly.type
_entity_poly.pdbx_seq_one_letter_code
_entity_poly.pdbx_strand_id
1 'polypeptide(L)' 'MAASNASEKGIGLTVLFVVLALAGALTMGLGAEDHLLAGLGFAVAVGAGSLAVAAGHVYA' A
#
# COMPACT_ATOMS: atom_id res chain seq x y z
N MET A 1 -28.87 6.88 1.76
CA MET A 1 -27.95 5.83 1.24
C MET A 1 -26.54 6.37 0.87
N ALA A 2 -25.95 7.31 1.62
CA ALA A 2 -24.58 7.82 1.33
C ALA A 2 -23.49 7.22 2.23
N ALA A 3 -23.84 6.69 3.40
CA ALA A 3 -22.89 6.18 4.39
C ALA A 3 -22.21 4.86 3.99
N SER A 4 -22.89 3.99 3.21
CA SER A 4 -22.30 2.72 2.74
C SER A 4 -21.05 2.98 1.89
N ASN A 5 -21.19 3.86 0.87
CA ASN A 5 -20.16 4.07 -0.15
C ASN A 5 -18.85 4.61 0.40
N ALA A 6 -18.89 5.42 1.47
CA ALA A 6 -17.68 5.95 2.10
C ALA A 6 -16.90 4.84 2.82
N SER A 7 -17.60 4.00 3.58
CA SER A 7 -17.02 2.87 4.31
C SER A 7 -16.47 1.80 3.35
N GLU A 8 -17.20 1.47 2.29
CA GLU A 8 -16.76 0.50 1.26
C GLU A 8 -15.52 1.00 0.52
N LYS A 9 -15.43 2.31 0.25
CA LYS A 9 -14.26 2.92 -0.39
C LYS A 9 -13.03 2.94 0.52
N GLY A 10 -13.19 3.17 1.82
CA GLY A 10 -12.08 3.12 2.80
C GLY A 10 -11.46 1.74 2.92
N ILE A 11 -12.29 0.69 2.98
CA ILE A 11 -11.84 -0.71 3.01
C ILE A 11 -11.17 -1.10 1.68
N GLY A 12 -11.77 -0.74 0.53
CA GLY A 12 -11.17 -1.05 -0.77
C GLY A 12 -9.79 -0.40 -0.96
N LEU A 13 -9.63 0.84 -0.51
CA LEU A 13 -8.36 1.57 -0.64
C LEU A 13 -7.27 1.03 0.28
N THR A 14 -7.61 0.67 1.52
CA THR A 14 -6.68 0.02 2.46
C THR A 14 -6.19 -1.33 1.93
N VAL A 15 -7.09 -2.17 1.40
CA VAL A 15 -6.72 -3.46 0.80
C VAL A 15 -5.79 -3.26 -0.41
N LEU A 16 -6.10 -2.32 -1.31
CA LEU A 16 -5.24 -2.02 -2.46
C LEU A 16 -3.83 -1.61 -2.02
N PHE A 17 -3.71 -0.75 -1.02
CA PHE A 17 -2.40 -0.32 -0.52
C PHE A 17 -1.63 -1.44 0.18
N VAL A 18 -2.29 -2.37 0.86
CA VAL A 18 -1.65 -3.58 1.41
C VAL A 18 -1.10 -4.46 0.29
N VAL A 19 -1.85 -4.67 -0.79
CA VAL A 19 -1.38 -5.43 -1.96
C VAL A 19 -0.18 -4.74 -2.61
N LEU A 20 -0.20 -3.41 -2.75
CA LEU A 20 0.95 -2.65 -3.23
C LEU A 20 2.16 -2.81 -2.31
N ALA A 21 1.95 -2.81 -1.00
CA ALA A 21 3.03 -2.98 -0.03
C ALA A 21 3.69 -4.36 -0.13
N LEU A 22 2.87 -5.41 -0.31
CA LEU A 22 3.36 -6.77 -0.55
C LEU A 22 4.11 -6.86 -1.89
N ALA A 23 3.63 -6.19 -2.94
CA ALA A 23 4.33 -6.13 -4.22
C ALA A 23 5.70 -5.43 -4.10
N GLY A 24 5.79 -4.32 -3.36
CA GLY A 24 7.06 -3.64 -3.07
C GLY A 24 8.03 -4.49 -2.22
N ALA A 25 7.51 -5.26 -1.26
CA ALA A 25 8.32 -6.19 -0.49
C ALA A 25 8.84 -7.37 -1.35
N LEU A 26 8.01 -7.86 -2.29
CA LEU A 26 8.42 -8.89 -3.24
C LEU A 26 9.50 -8.38 -4.21
N THR A 27 9.38 -7.16 -4.73
CA THR A 27 10.42 -6.57 -5.58
C THR A 27 11.71 -6.32 -4.81
N MET A 28 11.63 -6.02 -3.52
CA MET A 28 12.81 -5.96 -2.65
C MET A 28 13.50 -7.32 -2.50
N GLY A 29 12.74 -8.41 -2.34
CA GLY A 29 13.28 -9.76 -2.24
C GLY A 29 13.88 -10.29 -3.55
N LEU A 30 13.25 -9.96 -4.68
CA LEU A 30 13.69 -10.41 -6.02
C LEU A 30 14.84 -9.55 -6.58
N GLY A 31 14.89 -8.27 -6.22
CA GLY A 31 15.90 -7.32 -6.67
C GLY A 31 17.16 -7.29 -5.81
N ALA A 32 17.42 -8.29 -4.96
CA ALA A 32 18.53 -8.25 -4.01
C ALA A 32 19.92 -8.10 -4.66
N GLU A 33 20.08 -8.53 -5.92
CA GLU A 33 21.32 -8.35 -6.68
C GLU A 33 21.51 -6.93 -7.22
N ASP A 34 20.42 -6.16 -7.36
CA ASP A 34 20.40 -4.77 -7.77
C ASP A 34 19.84 -3.90 -6.63
N HIS A 35 20.75 -3.42 -5.78
CA HIS A 35 20.42 -2.66 -4.57
C HIS A 35 19.51 -1.43 -4.85
N LEU A 36 19.53 -0.89 -6.06
CA LEU A 36 18.69 0.22 -6.49
C LEU A 36 17.23 -0.23 -6.66
N LEU A 37 17.02 -1.38 -7.31
CA LEU A 37 15.71 -2.00 -7.43
C LEU A 37 15.15 -2.42 -6.07
N ALA A 38 15.99 -2.99 -5.21
CA ALA A 38 15.57 -3.39 -3.87
C ALA A 38 15.16 -2.19 -3.00
N GLY A 39 15.94 -1.10 -3.08
CA GLY A 39 15.65 0.16 -2.38
C GLY A 39 14.34 0.83 -2.86
N LEU A 40 14.09 0.81 -4.18
CA LEU A 40 12.83 1.31 -4.73
C LEU A 40 11.63 0.45 -4.29
N GLY A 41 11.77 -0.88 -4.27
CA GLY A 41 10.74 -1.78 -3.74
C GLY A 41 10.36 -1.48 -2.30
N PHE A 42 11.36 -1.25 -1.44
CA PHE A 42 11.16 -0.86 -0.06
C PHE A 42 10.44 0.50 0.07
N ALA A 43 10.87 1.51 -0.70
CA ALA A 43 10.25 2.85 -0.67
C ALA A 43 8.77 2.80 -1.09
N VAL A 44 8.44 2.03 -2.13
CA VAL A 44 7.05 1.79 -2.56
C VAL A 44 6.26 1.08 -1.47
N ALA A 45 6.85 0.08 -0.81
CA ALA A 45 6.16 -0.67 0.25
C ALA A 45 5.81 0.22 1.45
N VAL A 46 6.76 1.03 1.92
CA VAL A 46 6.55 1.96 3.04
C VAL A 46 5.56 3.06 2.67
N GLY A 47 5.67 3.61 1.47
CA GLY A 47 4.75 4.63 0.97
C GLY A 47 3.31 4.13 0.88
N ALA A 48 3.11 2.94 0.29
CA ALA A 48 1.81 2.30 0.19
C ALA A 48 1.23 1.99 1.58
N GLY A 49 2.01 1.41 2.50
CA GLY A 49 1.56 1.15 3.88
C GLY A 49 1.12 2.42 4.61
N SER A 50 1.87 3.51 4.46
CA SER A 50 1.52 4.81 5.05
C SER A 50 0.23 5.38 4.46
N LEU A 51 0.04 5.26 3.14
CA LEU A 51 -1.20 5.66 2.46
C LEU A 51 -2.40 4.80 2.88
N ALA A 52 -2.19 3.52 3.21
CA ALA A 52 -3.24 2.66 3.76
C ALA A 52 -3.78 3.22 5.08
N VAL A 53 -2.89 3.60 6.00
CA VAL A 53 -3.30 4.16 7.30
C VAL A 53 -3.99 5.52 7.13
N ALA A 54 -3.47 6.38 6.25
CA ALA A 54 -4.08 7.67 5.94
C ALA A 54 -5.48 7.50 5.33
N ALA A 55 -5.63 6.54 4.41
CA ALA A 55 -6.93 6.18 3.83
C ALA A 55 -7.92 5.71 4.91
N GLY A 56 -7.45 4.88 5.83
CA GLY A 56 -8.25 4.44 6.98
C GLY A 56 -8.70 5.60 7.86
N HIS A 57 -7.89 6.64 8.04
CA HIS A 57 -8.29 7.82 8.82
C HIS A 57 -9.22 8.79 8.07
N VAL A 58 -9.04 8.96 6.76
CA VAL A 58 -9.82 9.91 5.95
C VAL A 58 -11.21 9.35 5.59
N TYR A 59 -11.32 8.02 5.48
CA TYR A 59 -12.54 7.33 5.04
C TYR A 59 -13.18 6.45 6.13
N ALA A 60 -12.73 6.52 7.38
CA ALA A 60 -13.44 5.98 8.54
C ALA A 60 -14.58 6.92 8.98
#